data_AF-Q9DAX3-F1
#
_entry.id   AF-Q9DAX3-F1
#
_cell.length_a   1.000
_cell.length_b   1.000
_cell.length_c   1.000
_cell.angle_alpha   90.00
_cell.angle_beta   90.00
_cell.angle_gamma   90.00
#
_symmetry.space_group_name_H-M   'P 1'
#
loop_
_entity.id
_entity.type
_entity.pdbx_description
1 polymer ?
#
loop_
_entity_poly.entity_id
_entity_poly.type
_entity_poly.pdbx_seq_one_letter_code
_entity_poly.pdbx_strand_id
1 'polypeptide(L)'
;MGFNLRMLFCLAIFPYVLSSNLISKPQGSQGPKQTRPSPKAWKFQVIAIENQNKTIASTFCLVTGCASTISLTFDIRDTCQGKCIHEPYNAMTSPIYICFVYEQTRSDCKDPNYGGCPHWGCKYHSTWPRWGGERPSRLNSVDWHTKVMYSIPDPWNDRWRIGVEGHIYRHNERDTGYDKKTKILIFRGLDRFPSPNSSG
;
A
#
# COMPACT_ATOMS: atom_id res chain seq x y z
N MET A 1 12.94 5.92 54.19
CA MET A 1 13.24 4.68 54.94
C MET A 1 13.34 3.53 53.94
N GLY A 2 14.54 2.91 53.83
CA GLY A 2 14.85 1.59 53.22
C GLY A 2 14.72 1.45 51.70
N PHE A 3 15.58 0.73 50.96
CA PHE A 3 16.90 0.11 51.19
C PHE A 3 17.50 -0.13 49.79
N ASN A 4 18.76 0.28 49.56
CA ASN A 4 19.57 -0.07 48.38
C ASN A 4 20.11 -1.50 48.54
N LEU A 5 20.37 -2.24 47.45
CA LEU A 5 21.58 -3.07 47.35
C LEU A 5 21.91 -3.44 45.89
N ARG A 6 22.89 -2.71 45.33
CA ARG A 6 23.80 -3.20 44.29
C ARG A 6 24.74 -4.24 44.92
N MET A 7 25.14 -5.25 44.15
CA MET A 7 26.47 -5.89 44.11
C MET A 7 26.31 -7.38 43.78
N LEU A 8 27.00 -7.85 42.75
CA LEU A 8 27.87 -9.04 42.82
C LEU A 8 28.58 -9.22 41.48
N PHE A 9 29.76 -8.58 41.39
CA PHE A 9 30.88 -9.01 40.56
C PHE A 9 31.63 -10.09 41.34
N CYS A 10 31.80 -11.29 40.78
CA CYS A 10 32.71 -12.31 41.31
C CYS A 10 33.77 -12.66 40.26
N LEU A 11 34.99 -12.22 40.54
CA LEU A 11 36.25 -12.70 39.98
C LEU A 11 36.66 -14.01 40.67
N ALA A 12 37.06 -15.02 39.89
CA ALA A 12 37.86 -16.17 40.32
C ALA A 12 38.73 -16.55 39.11
N ILE A 13 39.98 -16.07 38.98
CA ILE A 13 41.26 -16.65 39.45
C ILE A 13 41.43 -18.15 39.10
N PHE A 14 42.29 -18.49 38.14
CA PHE A 14 43.61 -19.16 38.32
C PHE A 14 44.24 -19.61 36.96
N PRO A 15 45.58 -19.65 36.82
CA PRO A 15 46.30 -19.63 35.54
C PRO A 15 47.07 -20.94 35.20
N TYR A 16 47.72 -20.93 34.03
CA TYR A 16 48.76 -21.86 33.53
C TYR A 16 48.36 -23.34 33.34
N VAL A 17 48.50 -23.87 32.11
CA VAL A 17 49.66 -24.67 31.66
C VAL A 17 49.45 -25.07 30.19
N LEU A 18 50.58 -25.08 29.48
CA LEU A 18 50.83 -25.42 28.09
C LEU A 18 50.15 -26.68 27.53
N SER A 19 50.07 -26.64 26.19
CA SER A 19 50.22 -27.79 25.27
C SER A 19 48.92 -28.26 24.63
N SER A 20 48.74 -27.92 23.34
CA SER A 20 48.72 -28.93 22.28
C SER A 20 48.49 -28.28 20.91
N ASN A 21 49.43 -28.55 20.02
CA ASN A 21 49.37 -28.32 18.60
C ASN A 21 48.05 -28.83 18.01
N LEU A 22 47.27 -27.95 17.38
CA LEU A 22 46.15 -28.35 16.54
C LEU A 22 46.03 -27.40 15.35
N ILE A 23 46.82 -27.75 14.33
CA ILE A 23 46.41 -27.76 12.92
C ILE A 23 45.54 -26.56 12.53
N SER A 24 46.21 -25.48 12.11
CA SER A 24 45.58 -24.43 11.31
C SER A 24 45.02 -25.07 10.03
N LYS A 25 43.72 -25.39 10.03
CA LYS A 25 42.98 -25.59 8.79
C LYS A 25 43.12 -24.32 7.96
N PRO A 26 43.33 -24.41 6.65
CA PRO A 26 43.31 -23.24 5.79
C PRO A 26 41.97 -22.55 5.99
N GLN A 27 41.98 -21.26 6.34
CA GLN A 27 40.82 -20.41 6.13
C GLN A 27 40.50 -20.51 4.64
N GLY A 28 39.52 -21.35 4.31
CA GLY A 28 38.91 -21.35 3.00
C GLY A 28 38.46 -19.92 2.74
N SER A 29 39.12 -19.28 1.77
CA SER A 29 38.68 -18.03 1.17
C SER A 29 37.17 -18.13 1.01
N GLN A 30 36.42 -17.31 1.76
CA GLN A 30 35.02 -17.06 1.44
C GLN A 30 35.07 -16.34 0.10
N GLY A 31 35.02 -17.12 -0.98
CA GLY A 31 34.73 -16.60 -2.30
C GLY A 31 33.51 -15.68 -2.20
N PRO A 32 33.46 -14.62 -3.02
CA PRO A 32 32.40 -13.61 -2.91
C PRO A 32 31.07 -14.33 -2.83
N LYS A 33 30.30 -14.12 -1.74
CA LYS A 33 28.93 -14.64 -1.62
C LYS A 33 28.22 -14.26 -2.92
N GLN A 34 28.01 -15.24 -3.80
CA GLN A 34 27.24 -15.06 -5.01
C GLN A 34 25.83 -14.66 -4.57
N THR A 35 25.61 -13.36 -4.47
CA THR A 35 24.33 -12.79 -4.13
C THR A 35 23.53 -12.93 -5.41
N ARG A 36 22.70 -13.97 -5.47
CA ARG A 36 21.79 -14.19 -6.60
C ARG A 36 21.08 -12.87 -6.89
N PRO A 37 21.11 -12.35 -8.13
CA PRO A 37 20.52 -11.06 -8.44
C PRO A 37 19.05 -11.07 -8.01
N SER A 38 18.65 -10.06 -7.22
CA SER A 38 17.26 -9.91 -6.80
C SER A 38 16.36 -9.86 -8.04
N PRO A 39 15.29 -10.65 -8.12
CA PRO A 39 14.42 -10.64 -9.28
C PRO A 39 13.82 -9.25 -9.47
N LYS A 40 13.64 -8.85 -10.75
CA LYS A 40 12.98 -7.59 -11.09
C LYS A 40 11.49 -7.70 -10.79
N ALA A 41 10.92 -6.64 -10.23
CA ALA A 41 9.52 -6.53 -9.91
C ALA A 41 8.94 -5.24 -10.50
N TRP A 42 7.66 -5.28 -10.83
CA TRP A 42 6.86 -4.07 -10.87
C TRP A 42 6.49 -3.67 -9.44
N LYS A 43 6.69 -2.40 -9.12
CA LYS A 43 6.19 -1.76 -7.91
C LYS A 43 5.06 -0.85 -8.30
N PHE A 44 3.87 -1.15 -7.78
CA PHE A 44 2.72 -0.28 -7.89
C PHE A 44 2.66 0.59 -6.64
N GLN A 45 2.43 1.88 -6.83
CA GLN A 45 2.35 2.86 -5.76
C GLN A 45 1.03 3.61 -5.85
N VAL A 46 0.43 3.87 -4.70
CA VAL A 46 -0.66 4.83 -4.55
C VAL A 46 -0.06 6.11 -4.00
N ILE A 47 -0.18 7.19 -4.75
CA ILE A 47 0.33 8.51 -4.40
C ILE A 47 -0.86 9.40 -4.05
N ALA A 48 -0.80 10.01 -2.88
CA ALA A 48 -1.76 10.96 -2.37
C ALA A 48 -1.44 12.37 -2.86
N ILE A 49 -2.24 12.91 -3.78
CA ILE A 49 -1.93 14.20 -4.41
C ILE A 49 -2.09 15.34 -3.41
N GLU A 50 -3.18 15.37 -2.63
CA GLU A 50 -3.39 16.42 -1.62
C GLU A 50 -2.52 16.25 -0.35
N ASN A 51 -1.81 15.13 -0.20
CA ASN A 51 -0.80 14.93 0.83
C ASN A 51 0.62 15.08 0.27
N GLN A 52 0.87 16.15 -0.49
CA GLN A 52 2.20 16.50 -1.01
C GLN A 52 2.84 15.39 -1.85
N ASN A 53 2.06 14.66 -2.65
CA ASN A 53 2.50 13.51 -3.44
C ASN A 53 3.15 12.39 -2.60
N LYS A 54 2.72 12.21 -1.34
CA LYS A 54 3.19 11.12 -0.48
C LYS A 54 2.74 9.77 -1.04
N THR A 55 3.65 8.79 -1.09
CA THR A 55 3.25 7.38 -1.31
C THR A 55 2.54 6.86 -0.06
N ILE A 56 1.28 6.45 -0.19
CA ILE A 56 0.44 5.95 0.92
C ILE A 56 0.27 4.43 0.91
N ALA A 57 0.55 3.79 -0.23
CA ALA A 57 0.64 2.34 -0.31
C ALA A 57 1.53 1.90 -1.46
N SER A 58 2.02 0.67 -1.36
CA SER A 58 2.66 0.00 -2.48
C SER A 58 2.44 -1.50 -2.44
N THR A 59 2.48 -2.13 -3.61
CA THR A 59 2.53 -3.59 -3.74
C THR A 59 3.53 -3.96 -4.83
N PHE A 60 4.07 -5.18 -4.75
CA PHE A 60 5.06 -5.69 -5.69
C PHE A 60 4.49 -6.87 -6.46
N CYS A 61 4.89 -6.98 -7.72
CA CYS A 61 4.58 -8.11 -8.57
C CYS A 61 5.83 -8.48 -9.37
N LEU A 62 6.21 -9.75 -9.43
CA LEU A 62 7.37 -10.16 -10.24
C LEU A 62 7.12 -9.85 -11.72
N VAL A 63 8.10 -9.29 -12.44
CA VAL A 63 7.94 -8.99 -13.87
C VAL A 63 7.57 -10.25 -14.66
N THR A 64 8.20 -11.37 -14.30
CA THR A 64 7.85 -12.71 -14.78
C THR A 64 6.90 -13.38 -13.79
N GLY A 65 5.69 -13.72 -14.23
CA GLY A 65 4.72 -14.41 -13.40
C GLY A 65 3.90 -13.51 -12.48
N CYS A 66 3.77 -12.22 -12.80
CA CYS A 66 2.78 -11.38 -12.13
C CYS A 66 1.37 -12.00 -12.27
N ALA A 67 0.55 -11.92 -11.22
CA ALA A 67 -0.82 -12.38 -11.27
C ALA A 67 -1.65 -11.51 -12.22
N SER A 68 -2.76 -12.03 -12.76
CA SER A 68 -3.68 -11.27 -13.61
C SER A 68 -4.41 -10.13 -12.88
N THR A 69 -4.31 -10.11 -11.56
CA THR A 69 -4.85 -9.07 -10.69
C THR A 69 -3.91 -8.88 -9.50
N ILE A 70 -3.72 -7.63 -9.10
CA ILE A 70 -2.99 -7.27 -7.88
C ILE A 70 -3.90 -6.43 -6.98
N SER A 71 -3.58 -6.42 -5.69
CA SER A 71 -4.32 -5.63 -4.68
C SER A 71 -3.45 -4.54 -4.08
N LEU A 72 -4.00 -3.34 -3.99
CA LEU A 72 -3.43 -2.20 -3.27
C LEU A 72 -4.30 -1.91 -2.06
N THR A 73 -3.70 -1.98 -0.87
CA THR A 73 -4.39 -1.70 0.39
C THR A 73 -3.87 -0.41 1.00
N PHE A 74 -4.77 0.54 1.28
CA PHE A 74 -4.44 1.86 1.82
C PHE A 74 -5.55 2.39 2.73
N ASP A 75 -5.21 3.32 3.62
CA ASP A 75 -6.18 4.09 4.40
C ASP A 75 -6.52 5.38 3.65
N ILE A 76 -7.80 5.65 3.41
CA ILE A 76 -8.23 6.84 2.68
C ILE A 76 -7.93 8.14 3.44
N ARG A 77 -7.71 8.10 4.76
CA ARG A 77 -7.32 9.30 5.53
C ARG A 77 -5.91 9.76 5.19
N ASP A 78 -5.04 8.84 4.76
CA ASP A 78 -3.67 9.17 4.38
C ASP A 78 -3.60 9.99 3.09
N THR A 79 -4.66 10.03 2.29
CA THR A 79 -4.69 10.80 1.04
C THR A 79 -4.57 12.30 1.25
N CYS A 80 -4.97 12.79 2.44
CA CYS A 80 -4.84 14.20 2.80
C CYS A 80 -4.84 14.45 4.31
N GLN A 81 -4.16 13.57 5.06
CA GLN A 81 -3.97 13.72 6.52
C GLN A 81 -5.29 13.86 7.29
N GLY A 82 -6.34 13.19 6.81
CA GLY A 82 -7.70 13.26 7.38
C GLY A 82 -8.42 14.59 7.18
N LYS A 83 -7.91 15.54 6.37
CA LYS A 83 -8.53 16.88 6.23
C LYS A 83 -9.72 16.89 5.28
N CYS A 84 -9.62 16.20 4.14
CA CYS A 84 -10.66 16.21 3.10
C CYS A 84 -11.81 15.28 3.45
N ILE A 85 -11.50 14.10 4.00
CA ILE A 85 -12.48 13.08 4.37
C ILE A 85 -12.40 12.88 5.89
N HIS A 86 -13.21 13.65 6.62
CA HIS A 86 -13.29 13.64 8.09
C HIS A 86 -14.71 13.39 8.62
N GLU A 87 -15.67 13.11 7.73
CA GLU A 87 -17.06 13.03 8.12
C GLU A 87 -17.33 11.89 9.12
N PRO A 88 -18.24 12.10 10.09
CA PRO A 88 -18.60 11.08 11.06
C PRO A 88 -19.04 9.81 10.34
N TYR A 89 -18.41 8.72 10.75
CA TYR A 89 -18.47 7.45 10.05
C TYR A 89 -19.73 6.66 10.45
N ASN A 90 -20.48 6.22 9.45
CA ASN A 90 -21.32 5.02 9.55
C ASN A 90 -21.05 4.13 8.34
N ALA A 91 -20.57 2.91 8.58
CA ALA A 91 -20.24 1.92 7.54
C ALA A 91 -21.41 1.64 6.61
N MET A 92 -22.60 1.63 7.21
CA MET A 92 -23.83 1.18 6.59
C MET A 92 -24.55 2.30 5.83
N THR A 93 -24.03 3.51 5.83
CA THR A 93 -24.75 4.65 5.23
C THR A 93 -23.83 5.63 4.55
N SER A 94 -22.52 5.51 4.76
CA SER A 94 -21.51 6.37 4.14
C SER A 94 -20.44 5.53 3.46
N PRO A 95 -20.74 4.77 2.39
CA PRO A 95 -19.73 3.93 1.76
C PRO A 95 -18.58 4.77 1.17
N ILE A 96 -17.43 4.11 1.03
CA ILE A 96 -16.29 4.66 0.29
C ILE A 96 -16.45 4.22 -1.16
N TYR A 97 -16.22 5.12 -2.09
CA TYR A 97 -16.18 4.78 -3.50
C TYR A 97 -15.03 5.46 -4.22
N ILE A 98 -14.59 4.85 -5.32
CA ILE A 98 -13.49 5.33 -6.13
C ILE A 98 -13.92 5.40 -7.60
N CYS A 99 -13.45 6.44 -8.26
CA CYS A 99 -13.74 6.74 -9.66
C CYS A 99 -12.46 6.96 -10.46
N PHE A 100 -12.50 6.50 -11.71
CA PHE A 100 -11.46 6.75 -12.69
C PHE A 100 -12.05 7.23 -14.02
N VAL A 101 -11.49 8.32 -14.55
CA VAL A 101 -11.94 8.89 -15.84
C VAL A 101 -11.78 7.89 -16.98
N TYR A 102 -10.71 7.09 -16.95
CA TYR A 102 -10.39 6.13 -18.03
C TYR A 102 -11.43 5.01 -18.17
N GLU A 103 -12.23 4.76 -17.13
CA GLU A 103 -13.25 3.70 -17.16
C GLU A 103 -14.55 4.18 -17.78
N GLN A 104 -14.75 5.50 -17.86
CA GLN A 104 -16.00 6.08 -18.32
C GLN A 104 -16.17 5.92 -19.83
N THR A 105 -17.33 5.41 -20.23
CA THR A 105 -17.72 5.28 -21.64
C THR A 105 -18.60 6.45 -22.09
N ARG A 106 -19.45 6.98 -21.21
CA ARG A 106 -20.33 8.12 -21.49
C ARG A 106 -19.59 9.46 -21.41
N SER A 107 -19.93 10.40 -22.29
CA SER A 107 -19.27 11.70 -22.38
C SER A 107 -19.52 12.59 -21.15
N ASP A 108 -20.74 12.56 -20.61
CA ASP A 108 -21.13 13.32 -19.41
C ASP A 108 -20.43 12.84 -18.14
N CYS A 109 -19.90 11.61 -18.14
CA CYS A 109 -19.09 11.08 -17.03
C CYS A 109 -17.60 11.40 -17.16
N LYS A 110 -17.09 11.83 -18.33
CA LYS A 110 -15.65 12.07 -18.55
C LYS A 110 -15.16 13.41 -18.00
N ASP A 111 -15.65 13.82 -16.83
CA ASP A 111 -15.20 15.03 -16.14
C ASP A 111 -14.02 14.72 -15.18
N PRO A 112 -12.80 15.21 -15.47
CA PRO A 112 -11.64 14.99 -14.61
C PRO A 112 -11.75 15.67 -13.24
N ASN A 113 -12.56 16.72 -13.09
CA ASN A 113 -12.79 17.37 -11.81
C ASN A 113 -13.50 16.45 -10.82
N TYR A 114 -14.23 15.44 -11.30
CA TYR A 114 -14.91 14.43 -10.49
C TYR A 114 -14.28 13.04 -10.65
N GLY A 115 -13.08 12.95 -11.23
CA GLY A 115 -12.40 11.67 -11.44
C GLY A 115 -13.21 10.67 -12.28
N GLY A 116 -14.19 11.14 -13.06
CA GLY A 116 -15.06 10.27 -13.85
C GLY A 116 -16.49 10.09 -13.30
N CYS A 117 -16.85 10.67 -12.15
CA CYS A 117 -18.17 10.46 -11.52
C CYS A 117 -18.86 11.75 -11.08
N PRO A 118 -19.27 12.64 -12.00
CA PRO A 118 -20.13 13.77 -11.65
C PRO A 118 -21.56 13.33 -11.26
N HIS A 119 -21.97 12.11 -11.60
CA HIS A 119 -23.31 11.58 -11.39
C HIS A 119 -23.29 10.12 -10.90
N TRP A 120 -24.29 9.72 -10.11
CA TRP A 120 -24.47 8.34 -9.62
C TRP A 120 -24.62 7.29 -10.74
N GLY A 121 -24.92 7.70 -11.97
CA GLY A 121 -25.00 6.81 -13.13
C GLY A 121 -23.67 6.55 -13.85
N CYS A 122 -22.56 7.14 -13.39
CA CYS A 122 -21.23 6.92 -13.92
C CYS A 122 -20.60 5.64 -13.33
N LYS A 123 -19.50 5.16 -13.92
CA LYS A 123 -18.84 3.96 -13.40
C LYS A 123 -18.03 4.28 -12.14
N TYR A 124 -18.28 3.55 -11.06
CA TYR A 124 -17.51 3.64 -9.82
C TYR A 124 -17.39 2.28 -9.17
N HIS A 125 -16.38 2.13 -8.31
CA HIS A 125 -16.21 0.97 -7.45
C HIS A 125 -16.47 1.38 -6.00
N SER A 126 -17.43 0.73 -5.35
CA SER A 126 -17.83 1.02 -3.98
C SER A 126 -17.46 -0.12 -3.04
N THR A 127 -17.13 0.22 -1.79
CA THR A 127 -17.00 -0.76 -0.70
C THR A 127 -18.31 -1.44 -0.35
N TRP A 128 -19.45 -0.96 -0.88
CA TRP A 128 -20.75 -1.52 -0.59
C TRP A 128 -21.48 -1.98 -1.87
N PRO A 129 -21.59 -3.30 -2.12
CA PRO A 129 -22.15 -3.82 -3.38
C PRO A 129 -23.60 -3.45 -3.69
N ARG A 130 -24.39 -3.09 -2.67
CA ARG A 130 -25.79 -2.71 -2.82
C ARG A 130 -25.97 -1.28 -3.35
N TRP A 131 -24.94 -0.45 -3.21
CA TRP A 131 -25.01 0.99 -3.37
C TRP A 131 -24.81 1.44 -4.83
N GLY A 132 -25.15 0.57 -5.79
CA GLY A 132 -24.87 0.75 -7.21
C GLY A 132 -23.40 0.52 -7.59
N GLY A 133 -23.01 1.07 -8.74
CA GLY A 133 -21.66 0.97 -9.29
C GLY A 133 -21.39 -0.34 -10.02
N GLU A 134 -20.11 -0.55 -10.34
CA GLU A 134 -19.67 -1.72 -11.09
C GLU A 134 -19.86 -2.99 -10.27
N ARG A 135 -20.39 -4.03 -10.93
CA ARG A 135 -20.60 -5.37 -10.36
C ARG A 135 -19.88 -6.40 -11.24
N PRO A 136 -18.81 -7.06 -10.75
CA PRO A 136 -18.24 -6.95 -9.40
C PRO A 136 -17.51 -5.62 -9.18
N SER A 137 -17.57 -5.11 -7.94
CA SER A 137 -16.76 -3.97 -7.51
C SER A 137 -15.31 -4.41 -7.32
N ARG A 138 -14.36 -3.55 -7.70
CA ARG A 138 -12.92 -3.77 -7.46
C ARG A 138 -12.44 -3.10 -6.18
N LEU A 139 -13.32 -2.42 -5.45
CA LEU A 139 -13.02 -1.78 -4.17
C LEU A 139 -13.71 -2.58 -3.06
N ASN A 140 -12.92 -3.03 -2.09
CA ASN A 140 -13.41 -3.74 -0.91
C ASN A 140 -13.01 -2.98 0.35
N SER A 141 -13.86 -3.03 1.38
CA SER A 141 -13.45 -2.54 2.69
C SER A 141 -12.62 -3.59 3.42
N VAL A 142 -11.57 -3.14 4.10
CA VAL A 142 -10.71 -3.99 4.93
C VAL A 142 -11.12 -3.95 6.40
N ASP A 143 -11.50 -2.76 6.89
CA ASP A 143 -11.85 -2.54 8.28
C ASP A 143 -13.26 -1.95 8.46
N TRP A 144 -14.06 -1.89 7.40
CA TRP A 144 -15.32 -1.15 7.29
C TRP A 144 -15.19 0.37 7.41
N HIS A 145 -14.13 0.88 8.05
CA HIS A 145 -13.92 2.28 8.39
C HIS A 145 -13.32 3.11 7.27
N THR A 146 -12.02 3.02 7.08
CA THR A 146 -11.24 3.90 6.19
C THR A 146 -10.23 3.13 5.36
N LYS A 147 -9.93 1.89 5.74
CA LYS A 147 -8.98 1.06 5.01
C LYS A 147 -9.70 0.30 3.91
N VAL A 148 -9.19 0.46 2.70
CA VAL A 148 -9.75 -0.16 1.50
C VAL A 148 -8.68 -0.98 0.78
N MET A 149 -9.15 -1.98 0.05
CA MET A 149 -8.37 -2.75 -0.90
C MET A 149 -8.93 -2.52 -2.30
N TYR A 150 -8.12 -1.97 -3.19
CA TYR A 150 -8.46 -1.82 -4.61
C TYR A 150 -7.74 -2.86 -5.45
N SER A 151 -8.49 -3.59 -6.28
CA SER A 151 -7.96 -4.61 -7.18
C SER A 151 -7.73 -4.03 -8.57
N ILE A 152 -6.49 -4.09 -9.04
CA ILE A 152 -6.11 -3.70 -10.41
C ILE A 152 -6.21 -4.93 -11.31
N PRO A 153 -7.13 -4.95 -12.28
CA PRO A 153 -7.10 -5.94 -13.35
C PRO A 153 -6.01 -5.55 -14.34
N ASP A 154 -5.39 -6.53 -14.99
CA ASP A 154 -4.41 -6.28 -16.05
C ASP A 154 -3.27 -5.37 -15.57
N PRO A 155 -2.42 -5.84 -14.63
CA PRO A 155 -1.27 -5.08 -14.15
C PRO A 155 -0.21 -4.85 -15.24
N TRP A 156 -0.27 -5.56 -16.37
CA TRP A 156 0.63 -5.37 -17.50
C TRP A 156 0.30 -4.10 -18.31
N ASN A 157 -0.93 -3.59 -18.24
CA ASN A 157 -1.37 -2.44 -19.02
C ASN A 157 -0.45 -1.22 -18.87
N ASP A 158 -0.09 -0.60 -19.99
CA ASP A 158 0.83 0.54 -20.03
C ASP A 158 0.29 1.81 -19.36
N ARG A 159 -1.04 1.90 -19.14
CA ARG A 159 -1.62 3.02 -18.37
C ARG A 159 -1.01 3.14 -16.97
N TRP A 160 -0.68 2.03 -16.33
CA TRP A 160 -0.08 2.05 -15.00
C TRP A 160 1.33 2.61 -15.05
N ARG A 161 2.07 2.43 -16.15
CA ARG A 161 3.38 3.07 -16.36
C ARG A 161 3.26 4.57 -16.58
N ILE A 162 2.18 5.06 -17.20
CA ILE A 162 1.94 6.50 -17.38
C ILE A 162 1.46 7.13 -16.07
N GLY A 163 0.69 6.38 -15.29
CA GLY A 163 0.00 6.85 -14.10
C GLY A 163 -1.48 7.04 -14.38
N VAL A 164 -2.30 6.63 -13.41
CA VAL A 164 -3.76 6.70 -13.49
C VAL A 164 -4.27 7.55 -12.33
N GLU A 165 -4.84 8.72 -12.65
CA GLU A 165 -5.52 9.54 -11.66
C GLU A 165 -6.91 8.97 -11.33
N GLY A 166 -7.22 8.92 -10.05
CA GLY A 166 -8.55 8.58 -9.53
C GLY A 166 -8.98 9.52 -8.42
N HIS A 167 -10.27 9.55 -8.15
CA HIS A 167 -10.82 10.25 -6.99
C HIS A 167 -11.46 9.26 -6.05
N ILE A 168 -11.13 9.37 -4.77
CA ILE A 168 -11.76 8.64 -3.68
C ILE A 168 -12.77 9.58 -3.04
N TYR A 169 -13.92 9.03 -2.72
CA TYR A 169 -15.03 9.72 -2.08
C TYR A 169 -15.46 9.01 -0.83
N ARG A 170 -16.02 9.80 0.09
CA ARG A 170 -16.84 9.30 1.18
C ARG A 170 -18.23 9.87 0.98
N HIS A 171 -19.23 8.99 0.89
CA HIS A 171 -20.59 9.47 0.77
C HIS A 171 -21.05 10.20 2.03
N ASN A 172 -21.62 11.39 1.85
CA ASN A 172 -22.27 12.15 2.90
C ASN A 172 -23.73 11.69 3.05
N GLU A 173 -23.99 10.87 4.06
CA GLU A 173 -25.34 10.32 4.35
C GLU A 173 -26.41 11.41 4.51
N ARG A 174 -26.03 12.63 4.93
CA ARG A 174 -27.02 13.68 5.16
C ARG A 174 -27.62 14.22 3.87
N ASP A 175 -27.04 13.90 2.70
CA ASP A 175 -27.37 14.47 1.39
C ASP A 175 -27.41 16.02 1.40
N THR A 176 -26.78 16.64 2.39
CA THR A 176 -26.79 18.09 2.60
C THR A 176 -25.82 18.83 1.67
N GLY A 177 -25.16 18.11 0.76
CA GLY A 177 -24.19 18.68 -0.17
C GLY A 177 -23.37 17.60 -0.86
N TYR A 178 -22.36 18.06 -1.60
CA TYR A 178 -21.46 17.18 -2.33
C TYR A 178 -20.63 16.30 -1.40
N ASP A 179 -20.50 15.04 -1.79
CA ASP A 179 -19.59 14.09 -1.17
C ASP A 179 -18.15 14.63 -1.17
N LYS A 180 -17.48 14.51 -0.02
CA LYS A 180 -16.09 14.89 0.10
C LYS A 180 -15.21 13.94 -0.69
N LYS A 181 -14.17 14.49 -1.32
CA LYS A 181 -13.28 13.76 -2.21
C LYS A 181 -11.82 14.15 -2.06
N THR A 182 -10.96 13.29 -2.56
CA THR A 182 -9.50 13.43 -2.59
C THR A 182 -8.97 12.69 -3.81
N LYS A 183 -7.87 13.17 -4.38
CA LYS A 183 -7.24 12.64 -5.58
C LYS A 183 -6.07 11.72 -5.22
N ILE A 184 -6.02 10.60 -5.93
CA ILE A 184 -4.86 9.71 -5.93
C ILE A 184 -4.30 9.55 -7.33
N LEU A 185 -3.02 9.18 -7.40
CA LEU A 185 -2.36 8.69 -8.60
C LEU A 185 -1.84 7.28 -8.34
N ILE A 186 -2.23 6.33 -9.19
CA ILE A 186 -1.69 4.97 -9.17
C ILE A 186 -0.65 4.85 -10.28
N PHE A 187 0.57 4.47 -9.91
CA PHE A 187 1.71 4.40 -10.82
C PHE A 187 2.48 3.07 -10.67
N ARG A 188 3.01 2.54 -11.77
CA ARG A 188 3.83 1.33 -11.84
C ARG A 188 5.24 1.65 -12.33
N GLY A 189 6.23 1.38 -11.49
CA GLY A 189 7.65 1.44 -11.83
C GLY A 189 8.33 0.06 -11.81
N LEU A 190 9.55 -0.02 -12.35
CA LEU A 190 10.45 -1.16 -12.13
C LEU A 190 11.22 -0.96 -10.82
N ASP A 191 11.30 -2.01 -10.00
CA ASP A 191 12.06 -2.03 -8.75
C ASP A 191 12.67 -3.44 -8.54
N ARG A 192 13.49 -3.58 -7.50
CA ARG A 192 13.96 -4.88 -7.01
C ARG A 192 12.89 -5.49 -6.12
N PHE A 193 12.60 -6.78 -6.30
CA PHE A 193 11.68 -7.46 -5.39
C PHE A 193 12.28 -7.49 -3.97
N PRO A 194 11.54 -7.05 -2.93
CA PRO A 194 12.06 -7.01 -1.57
C PRO A 194 12.40 -8.44 -1.11
N SER A 195 13.59 -8.61 -0.54
CA SER A 195 13.96 -9.88 0.09
C SER A 195 13.16 -10.02 1.39
N PRO A 196 12.69 -11.22 1.78
CA PRO A 196 11.98 -11.42 3.05
C PRO A 196 12.73 -10.89 4.28
N ASN A 197 14.06 -10.76 4.18
CA ASN A 197 14.93 -10.29 5.26
C ASN A 197 15.28 -8.79 5.19
N SER A 198 14.61 -8.00 4.34
CA SER A 198 14.92 -6.58 4.12
C SER A 198 13.92 -5.59 4.73
N SER A 199 12.92 -6.07 5.46
CA SER A 199 12.08 -5.24 6.34
C SER A 199 12.71 -5.15 7.72
N GLY A 200 13.53 -4.12 7.93
CA GLY A 200 13.98 -3.64 9.25
C GLY A 200 13.08 -2.53 9.76
#